data_AF-A0A4Q5NZ44-F1
#
_entry.id   AF-A0A4Q5NZ44-F1
#
_cell.length_a   1.000
_cell.length_b   1.000
_cell.length_c   1.000
_cell.angle_alpha   90.00
_cell.angle_beta   90.00
_cell.angle_gamma   90.00
#
_symmetry.space_group_name_H-M   'P 1'
#
loop_
_entity.id
_entity.type
_entity.pdbx_description
1 polymer ?
#
loop_
_entity_poly.entity_id
_entity_poly.type
_entity_poly.pdbx_seq_one_letter_code
_entity_poly.pdbx_strand_id
1 'polypeptide(L)'
;MSQKIDRREDVNPGRGEHEYGDVEFADPTNNKYPIDTPDHVRAAWSYINHPHNAEKYGADDVKTIKGRIKRAAKKHGIEIEED
;
A
#
# COMPACT_ATOMS: atom_id res chain seq x y z
N MET A 1 -15.64 -8.18 7.43
CA MET A 1 -14.40 -8.61 8.10
C MET A 1 -13.24 -7.98 7.35
N SER A 2 -12.57 -6.98 7.91
CA SER A 2 -11.33 -6.44 7.30
C SER A 2 -10.29 -7.55 7.31
N GLN A 3 -9.93 -8.07 6.14
CA GLN A 3 -8.79 -8.98 6.03
C GLN A 3 -7.58 -8.24 6.62
N LYS A 4 -7.00 -8.82 7.68
CA LYS A 4 -5.80 -8.27 8.31
C LYS A 4 -4.64 -8.68 7.42
N ILE A 5 -3.93 -7.69 6.89
CA ILE A 5 -2.69 -7.92 6.15
C ILE A 5 -1.66 -8.46 7.15
N ASP A 6 -0.93 -9.49 6.76
CA ASP A 6 0.08 -10.10 7.61
C ASP A 6 1.23 -9.13 7.90
N ARG A 7 1.74 -9.19 9.13
CA ARG A 7 2.90 -8.39 9.53
C ARG A 7 4.14 -8.96 8.86
N ARG A 8 4.83 -8.12 8.09
CA ARG A 8 6.12 -8.42 7.49
C ARG A 8 7.24 -8.23 8.51
N GLU A 9 8.10 -9.23 8.65
CA GLU A 9 9.23 -9.20 9.59
C GLU A 9 10.39 -8.31 9.10
N ASP A 10 10.46 -8.03 7.79
CA ASP A 10 11.53 -7.25 7.16
C ASP A 10 11.32 -5.72 7.23
N VAL A 11 10.21 -5.28 7.81
CA VAL A 11 9.86 -3.86 7.94
C VAL A 11 9.66 -3.48 9.40
N ASN A 12 10.33 -2.40 9.78
CA ASN A 12 10.09 -1.72 11.05
C ASN A 12 9.01 -0.64 10.82
N PRO A 13 7.78 -0.80 11.35
CA PRO A 13 6.68 0.13 11.10
C PRO A 13 6.97 1.55 11.64
N GLY A 14 7.83 1.66 12.66
CA GLY A 14 8.26 2.94 13.22
C GLY A 14 9.11 3.77 12.26
N ARG A 15 9.70 3.18 11.22
CA ARG A 15 10.33 3.96 10.14
C ARG A 15 9.32 4.60 9.21
N GLY A 16 8.18 3.96 8.95
CA GLY A 16 7.12 4.52 8.11
C GLY A 16 6.50 5.77 8.73
N GLU A 17 6.24 5.75 10.04
CA GLU A 17 5.75 6.91 10.78
C GLU A 17 6.78 8.04 10.87
N HIS A 18 8.07 7.72 10.94
CA HIS A 18 9.12 8.73 10.98
C HIS A 18 9.44 9.34 9.59
N GLU A 19 9.28 8.56 8.51
CA GLU A 19 9.52 9.01 7.12
C GLU A 19 8.32 9.75 6.52
N TYR A 20 7.09 9.32 6.82
CA TYR A 20 5.87 9.86 6.21
C TYR A 20 4.94 10.59 7.20
N GLY A 21 5.09 10.38 8.51
CA GLY A 21 4.18 10.90 9.52
C GLY A 21 2.89 10.09 9.65
N ASP A 22 1.82 10.75 10.12
CA ASP A 22 0.47 10.18 10.25
C ASP A 22 -0.26 10.26 8.90
N VAL A 23 0.07 9.35 7.98
CA VAL A 23 -0.55 9.25 6.65
C VAL A 23 -1.40 8.00 6.51
N GLU A 24 -2.39 8.07 5.62
CA GLU A 24 -3.19 6.89 5.30
C GLU A 24 -2.35 5.90 4.49
N PHE A 25 -2.24 4.66 4.96
CA PHE A 25 -1.50 3.58 4.29
C PHE A 25 -2.46 2.55 3.69
N ALA A 26 -2.14 2.04 2.50
CA ALA A 26 -2.84 0.88 1.95
C ALA A 26 -2.55 -0.39 2.76
N ASP A 27 -1.38 -0.47 3.37
CA ASP A 27 -1.05 -1.47 4.39
C ASP A 27 -0.78 -0.81 5.75
N PRO A 28 -1.80 -0.70 6.63
CA PRO A 28 -1.69 -0.14 7.97
C PRO A 28 -1.07 -1.12 8.97
N THR A 29 -0.90 -2.42 8.63
CA THR A 29 -0.21 -3.35 9.53
C THR A 29 1.30 -3.08 9.51
N ASN A 30 1.83 -2.80 8.32
CA ASN A 30 3.26 -2.58 8.11
C ASN A 30 3.62 -1.11 7.87
N ASN A 31 2.65 -0.19 7.94
CA ASN A 31 2.79 1.21 7.57
C ASN A 31 3.49 1.38 6.20
N LYS A 32 2.97 0.65 5.20
CA LYS A 32 3.50 0.62 3.83
C LYS A 32 2.48 1.12 2.83
N TYR A 33 3.00 1.64 1.71
CA TYR A 33 2.23 2.15 0.58
C TYR A 33 1.33 3.33 1.01
N PRO A 34 1.93 4.52 1.28
CA PRO A 34 1.14 5.70 1.56
C PRO A 34 0.18 6.01 0.41
N ILE A 35 -1.01 6.50 0.73
CA ILE A 35 -2.11 6.78 -0.22
C ILE A 35 -2.81 8.12 0.07
N ASP A 36 -2.18 8.96 0.87
CA ASP A 36 -2.62 10.30 1.28
C ASP A 36 -2.48 11.35 0.17
N THR A 37 -1.49 11.21 -0.72
CA THR A 37 -1.29 12.13 -1.85
C THR A 37 -1.31 11.42 -3.20
N PRO A 38 -1.55 12.15 -4.30
CA PRO A 38 -1.51 11.55 -5.63
C PRO A 38 -0.20 10.87 -6.01
N ASP A 39 0.92 11.47 -5.62
CA ASP A 39 2.23 10.92 -5.93
C ASP A 39 2.49 9.64 -5.12
N HIS A 40 2.06 9.62 -3.85
CA HIS A 40 2.10 8.41 -3.03
C HIS A 40 1.23 7.30 -3.59
N VAL A 41 0.03 7.59 -4.08
CA VAL A 41 -0.83 6.58 -4.71
C VAL A 41 -0.19 5.97 -5.96
N ARG A 42 0.40 6.78 -6.85
CA ARG A 42 1.08 6.28 -8.05
C ARG A 42 2.30 5.43 -7.69
N ALA A 43 3.11 5.90 -6.73
CA ALA A 43 4.26 5.14 -6.23
C ALA A 43 3.80 3.83 -5.59
N ALA A 44 2.80 3.86 -4.72
CA ALA A 44 2.23 2.68 -4.08
C ALA A 44 1.78 1.63 -5.10
N TRP A 45 1.07 2.07 -6.15
CA TRP A 45 0.63 1.20 -7.24
C TRP A 45 1.80 0.54 -7.98
N SER A 46 2.80 1.33 -8.37
CA SER A 46 4.00 0.83 -9.04
C SER A 46 4.75 -0.19 -8.16
N TYR A 47 4.92 0.12 -6.87
CA TYR A 47 5.68 -0.74 -5.97
C TYR A 47 4.98 -2.05 -5.67
N ILE A 48 3.65 -2.08 -5.45
CA ILE A 48 2.93 -3.34 -5.18
C ILE A 48 2.84 -4.25 -6.41
N ASN A 49 2.94 -3.69 -7.62
CA ASN A 49 3.02 -4.47 -8.86
C ASN A 49 4.43 -5.02 -9.14
N HIS A 50 5.45 -4.52 -8.46
CA HIS A 50 6.80 -5.06 -8.61
C HIS A 50 6.90 -6.46 -7.96
N PRO A 51 7.38 -7.50 -8.66
CA PRO A 51 7.37 -8.89 -8.18
C PRO A 51 8.01 -9.08 -6.79
N HIS A 52 9.20 -8.51 -6.58
CA HIS A 52 9.93 -8.56 -5.30
C HIS A 52 9.17 -7.95 -4.10
N ASN A 53 8.23 -7.04 -4.34
CA ASN A 53 7.42 -6.47 -3.28
C ASN A 53 6.14 -7.28 -3.07
N ALA A 54 5.52 -7.74 -4.16
CA ALA A 54 4.31 -8.57 -4.11
C ALA A 54 4.57 -9.92 -3.44
N GLU A 55 5.73 -10.55 -3.68
CA GLU A 55 6.11 -11.85 -3.08
C GLU A 55 6.24 -11.82 -1.55
N LYS A 56 6.34 -10.63 -0.96
CA LYS A 56 6.42 -10.43 0.50
C LYS A 56 5.07 -10.53 1.19
N TYR A 57 3.99 -10.66 0.42
CA TYR A 57 2.61 -10.73 0.90
C TYR A 57 1.93 -11.99 0.35
N GLY A 58 0.91 -12.47 1.06
CA GLY A 58 -0.01 -13.46 0.51
C GLY A 58 -0.82 -12.88 -0.67
N ALA A 59 -1.31 -13.75 -1.56
CA ALA A 59 -2.10 -13.31 -2.72
C ALA A 59 -3.35 -12.49 -2.32
N ASP A 60 -4.00 -12.85 -1.21
CA ASP A 60 -5.16 -12.14 -0.67
C ASP A 60 -4.79 -10.75 -0.10
N ASP A 61 -3.60 -10.63 0.50
CA ASP A 61 -3.07 -9.37 1.00
C ASP A 61 -2.71 -8.42 -0.14
N VAL A 62 -2.02 -8.93 -1.18
CA VAL A 62 -1.74 -8.15 -2.40
C VAL A 62 -3.04 -7.61 -2.99
N LYS A 63 -4.07 -8.45 -3.09
CA LYS A 63 -5.40 -8.05 -3.59
C LYS A 63 -6.04 -6.97 -2.72
N THR A 64 -5.92 -7.09 -1.40
CA THR A 64 -6.44 -6.12 -0.43
C THR A 64 -5.72 -4.77 -0.54
N ILE A 65 -4.38 -4.78 -0.61
CA ILE A 65 -3.54 -3.59 -0.77
C ILE A 65 -3.86 -2.88 -2.10
N LYS A 66 -3.84 -3.62 -3.22
CA LYS A 66 -4.22 -3.10 -4.55
C LYS A 66 -5.62 -2.48 -4.53
N GLY A 67 -6.58 -3.13 -3.87
CA GLY A 67 -7.94 -2.61 -3.72
C GLY A 67 -8.01 -1.28 -2.95
N ARG A 68 -7.17 -1.09 -1.93
CA ARG A 68 -7.06 0.17 -1.18
C ARG A 68 -6.44 1.28 -2.02
N ILE A 69 -5.35 0.98 -2.73
CA ILE A 69 -4.69 1.93 -3.64
C ILE A 69 -5.65 2.39 -4.74
N LYS A 70 -6.42 1.48 -5.36
CA LYS A 70 -7.45 1.84 -6.35
C LYS A 70 -8.52 2.78 -5.80
N ARG A 71 -8.96 2.59 -4.56
CA ARG A 71 -9.93 3.50 -3.93
C ARG A 71 -9.33 4.88 -3.68
N ALA A 72 -8.07 4.93 -3.24
CA ALA A 72 -7.37 6.20 -3.08
C ALA A 72 -7.14 6.91 -4.42
N ALA A 73 -6.76 6.19 -5.47
CA ALA A 73 -6.63 6.73 -6.82
C ALA A 73 -7.94 7.40 -7.28
N LYS A 74 -9.08 6.73 -7.10
CA LYS A 74 -10.41 7.32 -7.38
C LYS A 74 -10.70 8.55 -6.53
N LYS A 75 -10.39 8.53 -5.23
CA LYS A 75 -10.57 9.67 -4.31
C LYS A 75 -9.75 10.90 -4.74
N HIS A 76 -8.55 10.65 -5.25
CA HIS A 76 -7.63 11.70 -5.71
C HIS A 76 -7.78 12.05 -7.20
N GLY A 77 -8.67 11.39 -7.93
CA GLY A 77 -8.88 11.63 -9.37
C GLY A 77 -7.71 11.20 -10.26
N ILE A 78 -6.97 10.16 -9.84
CA ILE A 78 -5.80 9.63 -10.54
C ILE A 78 -6.20 8.39 -11.31
N GLU A 79 -5.76 8.32 -12.56
CA GLU A 79 -5.83 7.12 -13.37
C GLU A 79 -4.60 6.25 -13.11
N ILE A 80 -4.83 4.99 -12.77
CA ILE A 80 -3.79 3.97 -12.58
C ILE A 80 -4.13 2.79 -13.48
N GLU A 81 -3.14 2.26 -14.20
CA GLU A 81 -3.37 1.14 -15.11
C GLU A 81 -3.63 -0.15 -14.34
N GLU A 82 -4.74 -0.82 -14.65
CA GLU A 82 -5.09 -2.11 -14.08
C GLU A 82 -4.36 -3.21 -14.88
N ASP A 83 -3.27 -3.74 -14.32
CA ASP A 83 -2.65 -5.01 -14.75
C ASP A 83 -3.60 -6.20 -14.56
#